data_AF-A0A1E5QZG1-F1
#
_entry.id   AF-A0A1E5QZG1-F1
#
_cell.length_a   1.000
_cell.length_b   1.000
_cell.length_c   1.000
_cell.angle_alpha   90.00
_cell.angle_beta   90.00
_cell.angle_gamma   90.00
#
_symmetry.space_group_name_H-M   'P 1'
#
loop_
_entity.id
_entity.type
_entity.pdbx_description
1 polymer ?
#
loop_
_entity_poly.entity_id
_entity_poly.type
_entity_poly.pdbx_seq_one_letter_code
_entity_poly.pdbx_strand_id
1 'polypeptide(L)'
;MIKVVIDTNIFVSALLFENSLPFQVVKLAEKKGIILFSEATLGELKEVLSRKKFDKYITAEEIVTGDNDLLVLNPFENIPIIKPDVFINSYQ
;
A
#
# COMPACT_ATOMS: atom_id res chain seq x y z
N MET A 1 -8.50 -0.36 -21.69
CA MET A 1 -7.85 -0.57 -20.38
C MET A 1 -6.36 -0.42 -20.58
N ILE A 2 -5.72 0.51 -19.87
CA ILE A 2 -4.29 0.85 -20.05
C ILE A 2 -3.44 -0.04 -19.13
N LYS A 3 -2.28 -0.50 -19.59
CA LYS A 3 -1.29 -1.19 -18.74
C LYS A 3 -0.11 -0.26 -18.54
N VAL A 4 0.23 0.04 -17.30
CA VAL A 4 1.28 1.02 -16.98
C VAL A 4 2.22 0.48 -15.92
N VAL A 5 3.51 0.78 -16.06
CA VAL A 5 4.50 0.63 -15.00
C VAL A 5 4.72 2.02 -14.44
N ILE A 6 4.58 2.18 -13.14
CA ILE A 6 4.79 3.45 -12.44
C ILE A 6 6.12 3.34 -11.70
N ASP A 7 6.95 4.36 -11.83
CA ASP A 7 8.23 4.47 -11.13
C ASP A 7 8.02 4.41 -9.60
N THR A 8 8.93 3.73 -8.89
CA THR A 8 8.93 3.61 -7.43
C THR A 8 8.83 4.96 -6.73
N ASN A 9 9.52 6.00 -7.21
CA ASN A 9 9.46 7.34 -6.59
C ASN A 9 8.08 8.00 -6.72
N ILE A 10 7.34 7.70 -7.79
CA ILE A 10 5.96 8.17 -7.98
C ILE A 10 5.03 7.44 -7.01
N PHE A 11 5.22 6.13 -6.80
CA PHE A 11 4.48 5.39 -5.77
C PHE A 11 4.72 5.91 -4.37
N VAL A 12 5.98 6.10 -4.00
CA VAL A 12 6.35 6.65 -2.69
C VAL A 12 5.71 8.02 -2.53
N SER A 13 5.85 8.92 -3.51
CA SER A 13 5.24 10.25 -3.41
C SER A 13 3.71 10.21 -3.33
N ALA A 14 3.07 9.30 -4.09
CA ALA A 14 1.63 9.11 -4.06
C ALA A 14 1.13 8.62 -2.70
N LEU A 15 1.87 7.70 -2.05
CA LEU A 15 1.52 7.16 -0.73
C LEU A 15 1.68 8.20 0.38
N LEU A 16 2.69 9.07 0.29
CA LEU A 16 3.01 10.03 1.35
C LEU A 16 2.22 11.34 1.25
N PHE A 17 1.74 11.70 0.06
CA PHE A 17 1.12 12.99 -0.20
C PHE A 17 -0.19 12.85 -0.99
N GLU A 18 -1.30 12.88 -0.26
CA GLU A 18 -2.63 12.95 -0.83
C GLU A 18 -2.79 14.17 -1.75
N ASN A 19 -3.61 14.03 -2.79
CA ASN A 19 -3.91 15.07 -3.80
C ASN A 19 -2.71 15.59 -4.63
N SER A 20 -1.49 15.07 -4.41
CA SER A 20 -0.33 15.36 -5.24
C SER A 20 -0.49 14.88 -6.68
N LEU A 21 0.29 15.42 -7.62
CA LEU A 21 0.28 14.93 -9.01
C LEU A 21 0.58 13.42 -9.10
N PRO A 22 1.60 12.87 -8.38
CA PRO A 22 1.80 11.43 -8.27
C PRO A 22 0.56 10.65 -7.81
N PHE A 23 -0.12 11.13 -6.77
CA PHE A 23 -1.35 10.51 -6.27
C PHE A 23 -2.44 10.47 -7.34
N GLN A 24 -2.65 11.58 -8.04
CA GLN A 24 -3.64 11.65 -9.13
C GLN A 24 -3.30 10.70 -10.28
N VAL A 25 -2.01 10.52 -10.62
CA VAL A 25 -1.55 9.57 -11.64
C VAL A 25 -1.85 8.13 -11.23
N VAL A 26 -1.49 7.74 -10.00
CA VAL A 26 -1.74 6.38 -9.48
C VAL A 26 -3.25 6.11 -9.44
N LYS A 27 -4.05 7.05 -8.93
CA LYS A 27 -5.51 6.90 -8.84
C LYS A 27 -6.19 6.81 -10.21
N LEU A 28 -5.70 7.56 -11.20
CA LEU A 28 -6.18 7.44 -12.57
C LEU A 28 -5.82 6.10 -13.20
N ALA A 29 -4.60 5.62 -12.95
CA ALA A 29 -4.12 4.33 -13.45
C ALA A 29 -4.92 3.16 -12.86
N GLU A 30 -5.20 3.21 -11.55
CA GLU A 30 -6.08 2.28 -10.85
C GLU A 30 -7.50 2.29 -11.45
N LYS A 31 -8.07 3.47 -11.70
CA LYS A 31 -9.44 3.61 -12.23
C LYS A 31 -9.59 3.18 -13.69
N LYS A 32 -8.57 3.38 -14.53
CA LYS A 32 -8.67 3.21 -16.00
C LYS A 32 -7.86 2.03 -16.55
N GLY A 33 -7.10 1.34 -15.71
CA GLY A 33 -6.06 0.44 -16.14
C GLY A 33 -5.65 -0.60 -15.11
N ILE A 34 -4.52 -1.24 -15.41
CA ILE A 34 -3.85 -2.22 -14.56
C ILE A 34 -2.44 -1.68 -14.33
N ILE A 35 -2.06 -1.51 -13.07
CA ILE A 35 -0.69 -1.16 -12.71
C ILE A 35 0.11 -2.46 -12.63
N LEU A 36 1.23 -2.48 -13.35
CA LEU A 36 2.14 -3.62 -13.42
C LEU A 36 3.32 -3.36 -12.50
N PHE A 37 3.71 -4.41 -11.78
CA PHE A 37 4.88 -4.43 -10.91
C PHE A 37 5.71 -5.66 -11.21
N SER A 38 7.02 -5.54 -11.09
CA SER A 38 7.92 -6.69 -10.93
C SER A 38 8.24 -6.89 -9.45
N GLU A 39 8.72 -8.07 -9.09
CA GLU A 39 9.25 -8.30 -7.74
C GLU A 39 10.36 -7.30 -7.38
N ALA A 40 11.21 -6.94 -8.36
CA ALA A 40 12.26 -5.95 -8.16
C ALA A 40 11.70 -4.58 -7.78
N THR A 41 10.66 -4.10 -8.48
CA THR A 41 10.02 -2.81 -8.14
C THR A 41 9.29 -2.85 -6.79
N LEU A 42 8.72 -4.00 -6.41
CA LEU A 42 8.12 -4.17 -5.08
C LEU A 42 9.17 -4.20 -3.97
N GLY A 43 10.32 -4.83 -4.22
CA GLY A 43 11.45 -4.85 -3.31
C GLY A 43 12.01 -3.45 -3.06
N GLU A 44 12.22 -2.67 -4.12
CA GLU A 44 12.67 -1.28 -4.01
C GLU A 44 11.67 -0.42 -3.23
N LEU A 45 10.37 -0.55 -3.52
CA LEU A 45 9.33 0.17 -2.78
C LEU A 45 9.39 -0.13 -1.28
N LYS A 46 9.53 -1.41 -0.91
CA LYS A 46 9.67 -1.83 0.51
C LYS A 46 10.93 -1.23 1.14
N GLU A 47 12.07 -1.28 0.46
CA GLU A 47 13.33 -0.72 0.97
C GLU A 47 13.26 0.80 1.12
N VAL A 48 12.59 1.50 0.21
CA VAL A 48 12.42 2.95 0.30
C VAL A 48 11.53 3.29 1.49
N LEU A 49 10.39 2.61 1.66
CA LEU A 49 9.44 2.87 2.75
C LEU A 49 9.97 2.47 4.14
N SER A 50 10.91 1.53 4.24
CA SER A 50 11.51 1.12 5.52
C SER A 50 12.54 2.10 6.09
N ARG A 51 12.84 3.19 5.40
CA ARG A 51 13.82 4.19 5.87
C ARG A 51 13.16 5.07 6.95
N LYS A 52 13.80 5.20 8.12
CA LYS A 52 13.32 5.96 9.30
C LYS A 52 12.68 7.34 9.02
N LYS A 53 13.11 8.04 7.98
CA LYS A 53 12.54 9.35 7.59
C LYS A 53 11.08 9.26 7.15
N PHE A 54 10.60 8.07 6.78
CA PHE A 54 9.25 7.81 6.31
C PHE A 54 8.29 7.31 7.39
N ASP A 55 8.78 6.89 8.55
CA ASP A 55 7.98 6.39 9.69
C ASP A 55 6.85 7.36 10.07
N LYS A 56 7.09 8.67 9.95
CA LYS A 56 6.09 9.72 10.26
C LYS A 56 4.95 9.86 9.25
N TYR A 57 5.05 9.23 8.08
CA TYR A 57 4.03 9.28 7.02
C TYR A 57 3.29 7.95 6.88
N ILE A 58 3.83 6.87 7.46
CA ILE A 58 3.29 5.53 7.34
C ILE A 58 2.89 5.08 8.73
N THR A 59 1.65 5.36 9.09
CA THR A 59 0.98 4.75 10.25
C THR A 59 -0.07 3.81 9.70
N ALA A 60 0.15 2.50 9.83
CA ALA A 60 -0.88 1.55 9.45
C ALA A 60 -2.02 1.63 10.47
N GLU A 61 -3.24 1.86 9.98
CA GLU A 61 -4.45 1.83 10.80
C GLU A 61 -4.97 0.41 10.96
N GLU A 62 -4.72 -0.46 9.98
CA GLU A 62 -5.07 -1.88 9.98
C GLU A 62 -4.03 -2.69 9.19
N ILE A 63 -3.79 -3.93 9.60
CA ILE A 63 -2.96 -4.92 8.87
C ILE A 63 -3.92 -5.96 8.28
N VAL A 64 -3.96 -6.07 6.95
CA VAL A 64 -4.79 -7.08 6.28
C VAL A 64 -3.93 -8.29 5.91
N THR A 65 -4.29 -9.49 6.38
CA THR A 65 -3.54 -10.71 6.08
C THR A 65 -4.42 -11.91 5.77
N GLY A 66 -4.05 -12.67 4.73
CA GLY A 66 -4.64 -13.96 4.41
C GLY A 66 -4.14 -15.11 5.29
N ASP A 67 -3.01 -14.93 5.97
CA ASP A 67 -2.39 -15.94 6.83
C ASP A 67 -3.16 -16.06 8.16
N ASN A 68 -3.42 -17.29 8.61
CA ASN A 68 -4.04 -17.52 9.91
C ASN A 68 -3.03 -17.37 11.05
N ASP A 69 -1.76 -17.67 10.80
CA ASP A 69 -0.72 -17.64 11.81
C ASP A 69 -0.43 -16.20 12.26
N LEU A 70 -0.63 -15.23 11.37
CA LEU A 70 -0.47 -13.81 11.71
C LEU A 70 -1.64 -13.25 12.53
N LEU A 71 -2.82 -13.87 12.51
CA LEU A 71 -3.96 -13.38 13.30
C LEU A 71 -3.74 -13.51 14.81
N VAL A 72 -2.87 -14.42 15.27
CA VAL A 72 -2.57 -14.58 16.70
C VAL A 72 -1.86 -13.36 17.29
N LEU A 73 -1.26 -12.52 16.42
CA LEU A 73 -0.58 -11.29 16.80
C LEU A 73 -1.54 -10.10 16.90
N ASN A 74 -2.85 -10.31 16.72
CA ASN A 74 -3.83 -9.23 16.74
C ASN A 74 -4.16 -8.76 18.18
N PRO A 75 -4.05 -7.45 18.52
CA PRO A 75 -3.47 -6.37 17.72
C PRO A 75 -1.94 -6.33 17.81
N PHE A 76 -1.27 -5.99 16.71
CA PHE A 76 0.18 -5.82 16.67
C PHE A 76 0.52 -4.34 16.80
N GLU A 77 1.24 -3.96 17.87
CA GLU A 77 1.57 -2.56 18.16
C GLU A 77 0.35 -1.61 18.19
N ASN A 78 -0.80 -2.10 18.67
CA ASN A 78 -2.11 -1.43 18.68
C ASN A 78 -2.77 -1.27 17.29
N ILE A 79 -2.22 -1.92 16.27
CA ILE A 79 -2.79 -1.96 14.93
C ILE A 79 -3.57 -3.28 14.78
N PRO A 80 -4.89 -3.23 14.53
CA PRO A 80 -5.68 -4.43 14.32
C PRO A 80 -5.21 -5.21 13.09
N ILE A 81 -5.12 -6.54 13.23
CA ILE A 81 -4.87 -7.47 12.13
C ILE A 81 -6.20 -8.12 11.74
N ILE A 82 -6.62 -7.92 10.49
CA ILE A 82 -7.91 -8.39 9.98
C ILE A 82 -7.75 -9.26 8.73
N LYS A 83 -8.77 -10.06 8.44
CA LYS A 83 -8.83 -10.88 7.22
C LYS A 83 -9.28 -10.05 6.01
N PRO A 84 -8.95 -10.48 4.77
CA PRO A 84 -9.34 -9.75 3.55
C PRO A 84 -10.86 -9.57 3.40
N ASP A 85 -11.66 -10.57 3.78
CA ASP A 85 -13.11 -10.49 3.73
C ASP A 85 -13.66 -9.44 4.71
N VAL A 86 -13.08 -9.35 5.91
CA VAL A 86 -13.42 -8.30 6.89
C VAL A 86 -13.09 -6.92 6.33
N PHE A 87 -11.89 -6.74 5.77
CA PHE A 87 -11.49 -5.47 5.15
C PHE A 87 -12.44 -5.06 4.01
N ILE A 88 -12.72 -5.96 3.07
CA ILE A 88 -13.60 -5.66 1.94
C ILE A 88 -15.00 -5.24 2.43
N ASN A 89 -15.56 -5.94 3.41
CA ASN A 89 -16.90 -5.63 3.94
C ASN A 89 -16.93 -4.31 4.74
N SER A 90 -15.81 -3.86 5.30
CA SER A 90 -15.72 -2.59 6.05
C SER A 90 -15.66 -1.35 5.13
N TYR A 91 -15.25 -1.51 3.87
CA TYR A 91 -14.96 -0.40 2.94
C TYR A 91 -15.75 -0.46 1.61
N GLN A 92 -16.73 -1.35 1.50
CA GLN A 92 -17.74 -1.37 0.42
C GLN A 92 -19.03 -0.66 0.83
#